data_AF-A0A453AIJ5-F1
#
_entry.id   AF-A0A453AIJ5-F1
#
_cell.length_a   1.000
_cell.length_b   1.000
_cell.length_c   1.000
_cell.angle_alpha   90.00
_cell.angle_beta   90.00
_cell.angle_gamma   90.00
#
_symmetry.space_group_name_H-M   'P 1'
#
loop_
_entity.id
_entity.type
_entity.pdbx_description
1 polymer ?
#
loop_
_entity_poly.entity_id
_entity_poly.type
_entity_poly.pdbx_seq_one_letter_code
_entity_poly.pdbx_strand_id
1 'polypeptide(L)'
;MDPNMKQLQGTLIDIETDAEQLLLARHQLVENDRMRNANREALTALRKRAKTTKTSVPSPFEIVMKEMEGTSAKQLVKEICSTCGNHDPKEHTWLMFPGSDIFARVPFHVAHTVLDKGIYLLGS
;
A
#
# COMPACT_ATOMS: atom_id res chain seq x y z
N MET A 1 -24.18 51.61 -10.24
CA MET A 1 -24.77 50.40 -9.62
C MET A 1 -25.03 50.67 -8.16
N ASP A 2 -26.19 50.25 -7.67
CA ASP A 2 -26.60 50.36 -6.27
C ASP A 2 -25.55 49.68 -5.35
N PRO A 3 -25.05 50.36 -4.28
CA PRO A 3 -24.11 49.79 -3.32
C PRO A 3 -24.59 48.46 -2.71
N ASN A 4 -25.89 48.32 -2.47
CA ASN A 4 -26.49 47.13 -1.89
C ASN A 4 -26.45 45.95 -2.87
N MET A 5 -26.62 46.23 -4.17
CA MET A 5 -26.49 45.23 -5.24
C MET A 5 -25.05 44.73 -5.38
N LYS A 6 -24.06 45.61 -5.22
CA LYS A 6 -22.64 45.21 -5.23
C LYS A 6 -22.28 44.32 -4.05
N GLN A 7 -22.80 44.63 -2.87
CA GLN A 7 -22.57 43.81 -1.68
C GLN A 7 -23.19 42.41 -1.85
N LEU A 8 -24.44 42.34 -2.31
CA LEU A 8 -25.10 41.07 -2.59
C LEU A 8 -24.33 40.22 -3.61
N GLN A 9 -23.86 40.84 -4.70
CA GLN A 9 -23.08 40.15 -5.71
C GLN A 9 -21.75 39.60 -5.15
N GLY A 10 -21.06 40.37 -4.30
CA GLY A 10 -19.84 39.91 -3.63
C GLY A 10 -20.10 38.69 -2.74
N THR A 11 -21.13 38.74 -1.91
CA THR A 11 -21.50 37.61 -1.03
C THR A 11 -21.85 36.35 -1.83
N LEU A 12 -22.53 36.49 -2.99
CA LEU A 12 -22.85 35.34 -3.83
C LEU A 12 -21.59 34.69 -4.42
N ILE A 13 -20.62 35.50 -4.87
CA ILE A 13 -19.33 35.01 -5.38
C ILE A 13 -18.56 34.27 -4.29
N ASP A 14 -18.55 34.79 -3.06
CA ASP A 14 -17.88 34.13 -1.93
C ASP A 14 -18.53 32.77 -1.63
N ILE A 15 -19.87 32.71 -1.59
CA ILE A 15 -20.62 31.46 -1.38
C ILE A 15 -20.34 30.45 -2.50
N GLU A 16 -20.32 30.87 -3.76
CA GLU A 16 -20.01 30.01 -4.90
C GLU A 16 -18.58 29.45 -4.78
N THR A 17 -17.61 30.30 -4.43
CA THR A 17 -16.21 29.90 -4.25
C THR A 17 -16.06 28.87 -3.13
N ASP A 18 -16.71 29.09 -1.98
CA ASP A 18 -16.70 28.16 -0.86
C ASP A 18 -17.37 26.82 -1.24
N ALA A 19 -18.48 26.88 -1.97
CA ALA A 19 -19.18 25.69 -2.45
C ALA A 19 -18.30 24.86 -3.41
N GLU A 20 -17.58 25.51 -4.32
CA GLU A 20 -16.63 24.83 -5.22
C GLU A 20 -15.50 24.14 -4.45
N GLN A 21 -14.92 24.82 -3.46
CA GLN A 21 -13.88 24.21 -2.62
C GLN A 21 -14.38 22.97 -1.86
N LEU A 22 -15.60 23.04 -1.32
CA LEU A 22 -16.23 21.90 -0.65
C LEU A 22 -16.49 20.74 -1.62
N LEU A 23 -16.93 21.04 -2.84
CA LEU A 23 -17.15 20.02 -3.87
C LEU A 23 -15.84 19.35 -4.29
N LEU A 24 -14.77 20.11 -4.47
CA LEU A 24 -13.43 19.59 -4.77
C LEU A 24 -12.91 18.69 -3.64
N ALA A 25 -13.00 19.15 -2.39
CA ALA A 25 -12.59 18.36 -1.22
C ALA A 25 -13.38 17.05 -1.13
N ARG A 26 -14.70 17.08 -1.37
CA ARG A 26 -15.55 15.89 -1.42
C ARG A 26 -15.10 14.94 -2.53
N HIS A 27 -14.81 15.44 -3.72
CA HIS A 27 -14.35 14.61 -4.83
C HIS A 27 -13.04 13.90 -4.49
N GLN A 28 -12.08 14.62 -3.89
CA GLN A 28 -10.82 14.04 -3.44
C GLN A 28 -11.02 12.93 -2.40
N LEU A 29 -11.97 13.08 -1.47
CA LEU A 29 -12.30 12.03 -0.50
C LEU A 29 -12.82 10.76 -1.17
N VAL A 30 -13.64 10.89 -2.21
CA VAL A 30 -14.17 9.75 -2.97
C VAL A 30 -13.04 9.03 -3.71
N GLU A 31 -12.16 9.76 -4.41
CA GLU A 31 -11.02 9.16 -5.10
C GLU A 31 -10.04 8.50 -4.12
N ASN A 32 -9.81 9.11 -2.95
CA ASN A 32 -9.01 8.51 -1.89
C ASN A 32 -9.64 7.22 -1.35
N ASP A 33 -10.97 7.13 -1.24
CA ASP A 33 -11.65 5.89 -0.85
C ASP A 33 -11.51 4.80 -1.91
N ARG A 34 -11.69 5.17 -3.18
CA ARG A 34 -11.49 4.27 -4.31
C ARG A 34 -10.08 3.68 -4.33
N MET A 35 -9.06 4.51 -4.14
CA MET A 35 -7.66 4.08 -4.08
C MET A 35 -7.38 3.18 -2.88
N ARG A 36 -7.92 3.51 -1.69
CA ARG A 36 -7.79 2.66 -0.49
C ARG A 36 -8.41 1.27 -0.72
N ASN A 37 -9.56 1.19 -1.37
CA ASN A 37 -10.21 -0.08 -1.70
C ASN A 37 -9.39 -0.90 -2.69
N ALA A 38 -8.88 -0.28 -3.76
CA ALA A 38 -8.00 -0.95 -4.72
C ALA A 38 -6.72 -1.49 -4.04
N ASN A 39 -6.08 -0.71 -3.16
CA ASN A 39 -4.91 -1.17 -2.43
C ASN A 39 -5.22 -2.37 -1.51
N ARG A 40 -6.40 -2.38 -0.85
CA ARG A 40 -6.84 -3.51 -0.03
C ARG A 40 -7.01 -4.79 -0.84
N GLU A 41 -7.55 -4.68 -2.06
CA GLU A 41 -7.67 -5.81 -2.98
C GLU A 41 -6.29 -6.32 -3.42
N ALA A 42 -5.39 -5.41 -3.81
CA ALA A 42 -4.02 -5.74 -4.18
C ALA A 42 -3.25 -6.43 -3.03
N LEU A 43 -3.37 -5.92 -1.80
CA LEU A 43 -2.81 -6.56 -0.60
C LEU A 43 -3.37 -7.96 -0.37
N THR A 44 -4.67 -8.15 -0.62
CA THR A 44 -5.31 -9.47 -0.49
C THR A 44 -4.73 -10.44 -1.52
N ALA A 45 -4.50 -9.98 -2.76
CA ALA A 45 -3.85 -10.79 -3.80
C ALA A 45 -2.40 -11.14 -3.44
N LEU A 46 -1.62 -10.17 -2.93
CA LEU A 46 -0.25 -10.42 -2.46
C LEU A 46 -0.24 -11.44 -1.32
N ARG A 47 -1.11 -11.30 -0.32
CA ARG A 47 -1.21 -12.27 0.80
C ARG A 47 -1.54 -13.68 0.31
N LYS A 48 -2.43 -13.82 -0.68
CA LYS A 48 -2.72 -15.12 -1.29
C LYS A 48 -1.48 -15.70 -1.96
N ARG A 49 -0.77 -14.90 -2.76
CA ARG A 49 0.48 -15.31 -3.43
C ARG A 49 1.55 -15.75 -2.44
N ALA A 50 1.78 -14.96 -1.37
CA ALA A 50 2.76 -15.29 -0.33
C ALA A 50 2.51 -16.65 0.34
N LYS A 51 1.23 -17.01 0.53
CA LYS A 51 0.84 -18.31 1.10
C LYS A 51 1.03 -19.48 0.14
N THR A 52 0.96 -19.25 -1.17
CA THR A 52 1.02 -20.31 -2.19
C THR A 52 2.42 -20.57 -2.75
N THR A 53 3.40 -19.72 -2.44
CA THR A 53 4.77 -19.82 -3.01
C THR A 53 5.71 -20.81 -2.32
N LYS A 54 5.39 -21.30 -1.11
CA LYS A 54 6.09 -22.46 -0.55
C LYS A 54 5.26 -23.71 -0.81
N THR A 55 5.86 -24.72 -1.44
CA THR A 55 5.28 -26.06 -1.53
C THR A 55 5.01 -26.55 -0.12
N SER A 56 3.81 -27.08 0.13
CA SER A 56 3.43 -27.68 1.43
C SER A 56 4.25 -28.93 1.77
N VAL A 57 5.07 -29.41 0.82
CA VAL A 57 6.02 -30.50 0.98
C VAL A 57 7.38 -29.89 1.32
N PRO A 58 7.90 -30.12 2.54
CA PRO A 58 9.28 -29.79 2.87
C PRO A 58 10.21 -30.52 1.90
N SER A 59 11.24 -29.82 1.44
CA SER A 59 12.28 -30.50 0.65
C SER A 59 12.91 -31.60 1.51
N PRO A 60 13.22 -32.78 0.97
CA PRO A 60 13.95 -33.83 1.70
C PRO A 60 15.23 -33.30 2.35
N PHE A 61 15.88 -32.29 1.74
CA PHE A 61 17.04 -31.60 2.31
C PHE A 61 16.71 -30.73 3.53
N GLU A 62 15.55 -30.08 3.57
CA GLU A 62 15.11 -29.30 4.74
C GLU A 62 14.81 -30.20 5.94
N ILE A 63 14.32 -31.43 5.71
CA ILE A 63 14.09 -32.41 6.77
C ILE A 63 15.42 -32.87 7.37
N VAL A 64 16.39 -33.22 6.51
CA VAL A 64 17.72 -33.68 6.93
C VAL A 64 18.51 -32.58 7.67
N MET A 65 18.47 -31.33 7.19
CA MET A 65 19.13 -30.19 7.86
C MET A 65 18.53 -29.92 9.25
N LYS A 66 17.21 -30.10 9.39
CA LYS A 66 16.49 -29.90 10.67
C LYS A 66 16.76 -31.01 11.69
N GLU A 67 17.09 -32.22 11.23
CA GLU A 67 17.54 -33.33 12.10
C GLU A 67 18.99 -33.14 12.57
N MET A 68 19.82 -32.41 11.82
CA MET A 68 21.23 -32.15 12.15
C MET A 68 21.46 -30.90 13.01
N GLU A 69 20.53 -29.93 13.05
CA GLU A 69 20.60 -28.70 13.87
C GLU A 69 20.29 -28.92 15.38
N GLY A 70 20.70 -30.06 15.92
CA GLY A 70 20.82 -30.23 17.37
C GLY A 70 21.95 -29.34 17.90
N THR A 71 21.61 -28.37 18.75
CA THR A 71 22.53 -27.61 19.62
C THR A 71 23.55 -26.66 18.97
N SER A 72 23.12 -25.56 18.35
CA SER A 72 23.76 -24.21 18.48
C SER A 72 23.26 -23.20 17.44
N ALA A 73 22.14 -22.52 17.71
CA ALA A 73 21.78 -21.30 16.96
C ALA A 73 20.81 -20.41 17.75
N LYS A 74 21.22 -19.98 18.96
CA LYS A 74 20.62 -18.78 19.56
C LYS A 74 21.20 -17.55 18.86
N GLN A 75 20.68 -17.18 17.69
CA GLN A 75 20.86 -15.82 17.19
C GLN A 75 19.74 -15.38 16.23
N LEU A 76 18.95 -14.40 16.71
CA LEU A 76 18.18 -13.41 15.97
C LEU A 76 16.97 -13.92 15.17
N VAL A 77 15.82 -13.97 15.84
CA VAL A 77 14.50 -13.97 15.19
C VAL A 77 14.46 -12.75 14.26
N LYS A 78 14.65 -12.95 12.95
CA LYS A 78 14.27 -11.95 11.95
C LYS A 78 12.79 -11.67 12.19
N GLU A 79 12.42 -10.40 12.36
CA GLU A 79 11.00 -10.02 12.39
C GLU A 79 10.38 -10.42 11.04
N ILE A 80 9.72 -11.58 11.04
CA ILE A 80 9.01 -12.07 9.89
C ILE A 80 7.79 -11.16 9.73
N CYS A 81 7.75 -10.42 8.62
CA CYS A 81 6.61 -9.59 8.29
C CYS A 81 5.33 -10.44 8.30
N SER A 82 4.32 -10.03 9.07
CA SER A 82 3.05 -10.75 9.20
C SER A 82 2.31 -10.93 7.87
N THR A 83 2.54 -10.02 6.91
CA THR A 83 1.95 -10.06 5.57
C THR A 83 2.76 -10.91 4.58
N CYS A 84 4.09 -10.85 4.63
CA CYS A 84 4.95 -11.65 3.73
C CYS A 84 5.16 -13.08 4.23
N GLY A 85 5.15 -13.32 5.54
CA GLY A 85 5.56 -14.58 6.12
C GLY A 85 6.94 -15.03 5.61
N ASN A 86 7.04 -16.30 5.25
CA ASN A 86 8.26 -16.91 4.70
C ASN A 86 8.37 -16.82 3.16
N HIS A 87 7.68 -15.86 2.53
CA HIS A 87 7.79 -15.61 1.09
C HIS A 87 9.22 -15.26 0.70
N ASP A 88 9.65 -15.65 -0.50
CA ASP A 88 11.04 -15.47 -0.95
C ASP A 88 11.38 -13.97 -1.03
N PRO A 89 12.38 -13.48 -0.26
CA PRO A 89 12.79 -12.08 -0.31
C PRO A 89 13.37 -11.65 -1.67
N LYS A 90 13.79 -12.60 -2.52
CA LYS A 90 14.28 -12.33 -3.89
C LYS A 90 13.16 -12.25 -4.93
N GLU A 91 11.94 -12.65 -4.58
CA GLU A 91 10.80 -12.55 -5.49
C GLU A 91 10.42 -11.08 -5.70
N HIS A 92 10.40 -10.69 -6.98
CA HIS A 92 10.02 -9.35 -7.38
C HIS A 92 8.59 -9.36 -7.91
N THR A 93 7.90 -8.24 -7.70
CA THR A 93 6.59 -7.99 -8.27
C THR A 93 6.56 -6.61 -8.93
N TRP A 94 5.64 -6.44 -9.86
CA TRP A 94 5.38 -5.13 -10.46
C TRP A 94 4.47 -4.33 -9.53
N LEU A 95 4.84 -3.06 -9.33
CA LEU A 95 4.06 -2.07 -8.63
C LEU A 95 3.95 -0.82 -9.51
N MET A 96 2.73 -0.31 -9.68
CA MET A 96 2.50 1.03 -10.19
C MET A 96 2.55 2.00 -9.01
N PHE A 97 3.36 3.06 -9.09
CA PHE A 97 3.43 4.04 -8.00
C PHE A 97 2.21 4.97 -8.04
N PRO A 98 1.40 5.04 -6.96
CA PRO A 98 0.28 5.98 -6.89
C PRO A 98 0.68 7.41 -7.25
N GLY A 99 -0.12 8.07 -8.10
CA GLY A 99 0.14 9.43 -8.57
C GLY A 99 1.17 9.53 -9.70
N SER A 100 1.61 8.41 -10.27
CA SER A 100 2.48 8.37 -11.45
C SER A 100 2.07 7.27 -12.42
N ASP A 101 2.47 7.41 -13.69
CA ASP A 101 2.31 6.37 -14.71
C ASP A 101 3.53 5.41 -14.77
N ILE A 102 4.26 5.29 -13.65
CA ILE A 102 5.51 4.53 -13.59
C ILE A 102 5.26 3.16 -12.97
N PHE A 103 5.63 2.12 -13.70
CA PHE A 103 5.73 0.76 -13.20
C PHE A 103 7.17 0.45 -12.83
N ALA A 104 7.38 -0.06 -11.62
CA ALA A 104 8.68 -0.55 -11.19
C ALA A 104 8.60 -2.00 -10.75
N ARG A 105 9.69 -2.71 -11.04
CA ARG A 105 9.93 -4.05 -10.51
C ARG A 105 10.59 -3.90 -9.15
N VAL A 106 9.84 -4.17 -8.10
CA VAL A 106 10.29 -4.01 -6.71
C VAL A 106 10.23 -5.36 -5.96
N PRO A 107 11.01 -5.54 -4.88
CA PRO A 107 10.86 -6.71 -4.02
C PRO A 107 9.44 -6.81 -3.47
N PHE A 108 8.93 -8.02 -3.29
CA PHE A 108 7.58 -8.27 -2.78
C PHE A 108 7.30 -7.56 -1.45
N HIS A 109 8.30 -7.51 -0.55
CA HIS A 109 8.18 -6.81 0.73
C HIS A 109 7.94 -5.30 0.54
N VAL A 110 8.61 -4.68 -0.42
CA VAL A 110 8.42 -3.26 -0.74
C VAL A 110 7.01 -3.02 -1.29
N ALA A 111 6.54 -3.88 -2.19
CA ALA A 111 5.21 -3.76 -2.79
C ALA A 111 4.09 -3.79 -1.75
N HIS A 112 4.07 -4.76 -0.84
CA HIS A 112 3.00 -4.77 0.18
C HIS A 112 3.15 -3.61 1.16
N THR A 113 4.39 -3.19 1.50
CA THR A 113 4.59 -2.06 2.42
C THR A 113 4.03 -0.76 1.85
N VAL A 114 4.27 -0.50 0.57
CA VAL A 114 3.71 0.68 -0.12
C VAL A 114 2.19 0.63 -0.19
N LEU A 115 1.60 -0.55 -0.41
CA LEU A 115 0.14 -0.70 -0.46
C LEU A 115 -0.52 -0.59 0.93
N ASP A 116 0.17 -1.01 1.99
CA ASP A 116 -0.34 -1.02 3.38
C ASP A 116 -0.25 0.37 4.02
N LYS A 117 0.88 1.06 3.82
CA LYS A 117 1.17 2.35 4.48
C LYS A 117 0.99 3.57 3.57
N GLY A 118 0.84 3.36 2.26
CA GLY A 118 0.91 4.42 1.26
C GLY A 118 2.34 4.91 1.01
N ILE A 119 2.56 5.70 -0.04
CA ILE A 119 3.88 6.23 -0.46
C ILE A 119 4.57 7.11 0.61
N TYR A 120 3.88 7.50 1.68
CA TYR A 120 4.40 8.41 2.72
C TYR A 120 5.70 7.97 3.44
N LEU A 121 6.25 6.79 3.13
CA LEU A 121 7.48 6.27 3.73
C LEU A 121 8.65 6.08 2.74
N LEU A 122 8.55 6.51 1.49
CA LEU A 122 9.68 6.47 0.55
C LEU A 122 10.61 7.69 0.66
N GLY A 123 10.40 8.55 1.66
CA GLY A 123 11.17 9.79 1.88
C GLY A 123 11.52 10.04 3.34
N SER A 124 11.99 9.03 4.07
CA SER A 124 12.55 9.18 5.42
C SER A 124 13.78 8.29 5.58
#